data_AF-A0A356R0W7-F1
#
_entry.id   AF-A0A356R0W7-F1
#
_cell.length_a   1.000
_cell.length_b   1.000
_cell.length_c   1.000
_cell.angle_alpha   90.00
_cell.angle_beta   90.00
_cell.angle_gamma   90.00
#
_symmetry.space_group_name_H-M   'P 1'
#
loop_
_entity.id
_entity.type
_entity.pdbx_description
1 polymer ?
#
loop_
_entity_poly.entity_id
_entity_poly.type
_entity_poly.pdbx_seq_one_letter_code
_entity_poly.pdbx_strand_id
1 'polypeptide(L)'
;MAQQQEQHQLQQEWVDRDATHLVHPLHNPAAHASARVWTGGEGAYLTDADGNRFIDCLSGLWNNTAGNGRHELADAASKQMREMGFASGYTGSTNPRAIELAERLADVTYPNINHFYLTSGGGESTDSNIKMARYYWKVKGKPEKTKVISRIWGYHGVTFAAMCATGIAPYWGMFEPRIPG
;
A
#
# COMPACT_ATOMS: atom_id res chain seq x y z
N MET A 1 15.18 32.93 -16.24
CA MET A 1 16.16 31.99 -16.81
C MET A 1 17.05 31.38 -15.73
N ALA A 2 17.75 32.17 -14.89
CA ALA A 2 18.59 31.64 -13.81
C ALA A 2 17.84 30.77 -12.77
N GLN A 3 16.67 31.20 -12.28
CA GLN A 3 15.85 30.43 -11.32
C GLN A 3 15.35 29.07 -11.86
N GLN A 4 15.00 29.00 -13.15
CA GLN A 4 14.58 27.74 -13.78
C GLN A 4 15.76 26.78 -13.97
N GLN A 5 16.96 27.29 -14.23
CA GLN A 5 18.18 26.46 -14.31
C GLN A 5 18.59 25.92 -12.94
N GLU A 6 18.45 26.72 -11.89
CA GLU A 6 18.75 26.33 -10.50
C GLU A 6 17.75 25.28 -9.98
N GLN A 7 16.47 25.43 -10.31
CA GLN A 7 15.42 24.44 -10.03
C GLN A 7 15.71 23.11 -10.73
N HIS A 8 15.97 23.13 -12.03
CA HIS A 8 16.25 21.91 -12.81
C HIS A 8 17.48 21.12 -12.31
N GLN A 9 18.47 21.83 -11.75
CA GLN A 9 19.62 21.19 -11.11
C GLN A 9 19.24 20.41 -9.84
N LEU A 10 18.24 20.88 -9.09
CA LEU A 10 17.79 20.24 -7.86
C LEU A 10 17.13 18.88 -8.13
N GLN A 11 16.25 18.78 -9.12
CA GLN A 11 15.63 17.49 -9.45
C GLN A 11 16.67 16.45 -9.87
N GLN A 12 17.63 16.82 -10.72
CA GLN A 12 18.66 15.88 -11.17
C GLN A 12 19.53 15.41 -10.00
N GLU A 13 19.90 16.30 -9.07
CA GLU A 13 20.66 15.92 -7.88
C GLU A 13 19.93 14.86 -7.04
N TRP A 14 18.61 15.02 -6.84
CA TRP A 14 17.80 14.03 -6.14
C TRP A 14 17.75 12.70 -6.87
N VAL A 15 17.60 12.70 -8.20
CA VAL A 15 17.56 11.48 -9.02
C VAL A 15 18.89 10.72 -8.95
N ASP A 16 20.03 11.42 -9.01
CA ASP A 16 21.35 10.78 -8.95
C ASP A 16 21.59 10.10 -7.58
N ARG A 17 21.19 10.78 -6.49
CA ARG A 17 21.26 10.23 -5.13
C ARG A 17 20.34 9.03 -4.95
N ASP A 18 19.13 9.12 -5.49
CA ASP A 18 18.14 8.05 -5.47
C ASP A 18 18.66 6.80 -6.20
N ALA A 19 19.17 6.96 -7.42
CA ALA A 19 19.71 5.88 -8.24
C ALA A 19 20.89 5.12 -7.59
N THR A 20 21.58 5.77 -6.64
CA THR A 20 22.73 5.16 -5.95
C THR A 20 22.30 4.19 -4.85
N HIS A 21 21.16 4.43 -4.19
CA HIS A 21 20.84 3.79 -2.91
C HIS A 21 19.42 3.23 -2.79
N LEU A 22 18.49 3.58 -3.68
CA LEU A 22 17.10 3.17 -3.57
C LEU A 22 16.68 2.24 -4.72
N VAL A 23 16.12 1.08 -4.35
CA VAL A 23 15.48 0.15 -5.29
C VAL A 23 13.98 0.37 -5.25
N HIS A 24 13.41 0.77 -6.39
CA HIS A 24 11.99 1.10 -6.50
C HIS A 24 11.13 -0.12 -6.86
N PRO A 25 9.83 -0.12 -6.48
CA PRO A 25 8.89 -1.11 -6.98
C PRO A 25 8.69 -0.93 -8.49
N LEU A 26 8.56 -2.05 -9.23
CA LEU A 26 8.38 -2.05 -10.69
C LEU A 26 9.45 -1.23 -11.44
N HIS A 27 10.69 -1.27 -10.94
CA HIS A 27 11.77 -0.42 -11.43
C HIS A 27 12.26 -0.82 -12.82
N ASN A 28 12.49 0.20 -13.65
CA ASN A 28 13.27 0.12 -14.88
C ASN A 28 14.32 1.25 -14.84
N PRO A 29 15.63 0.94 -14.89
CA PRO A 29 16.67 1.96 -14.78
C PRO A 29 16.56 3.10 -15.81
N ALA A 30 16.16 2.80 -17.04
CA ALA A 30 16.04 3.79 -18.10
C ALA A 30 14.87 4.75 -17.87
N ALA A 31 13.73 4.24 -17.39
CA ALA A 31 12.61 5.10 -16.99
C ALA A 31 12.97 5.97 -15.79
N HIS A 32 13.73 5.39 -14.85
CA HIS A 32 14.09 6.03 -13.59
C HIS A 32 15.14 7.13 -13.72
N ALA A 33 15.98 7.09 -14.76
CA ALA A 33 16.92 8.16 -15.08
C ALA A 33 16.25 9.52 -15.35
N SER A 34 14.95 9.51 -15.66
CA SER A 34 14.10 10.70 -15.85
C SER A 34 12.98 10.78 -14.82
N ALA A 35 13.18 10.18 -13.64
CA ALA A 35 12.18 10.16 -12.59
C ALA A 35 11.77 11.57 -12.16
N ARG A 36 10.49 11.71 -11.80
CA ARG A 36 9.96 12.95 -11.23
C ARG A 36 10.06 12.88 -9.71
N VAL A 37 10.65 13.91 -9.12
CA VAL A 37 10.83 14.01 -7.68
C VAL A 37 9.71 14.88 -7.12
N TRP A 38 8.77 14.27 -6.39
CA TRP A 38 7.65 14.98 -5.77
C TRP A 38 8.06 15.58 -4.43
N THR A 39 7.82 16.88 -4.23
CA THR A 39 8.26 17.62 -3.03
C THR A 39 7.11 18.22 -2.22
N GLY A 40 5.90 18.27 -2.77
CA GLY A 40 4.72 18.76 -2.07
C GLY A 40 3.42 18.33 -2.70
N GLY A 41 2.32 18.57 -1.98
CA GLY A 41 0.98 18.32 -2.49
C GLY A 41 -0.08 19.08 -1.69
N GLU A 42 -1.15 19.48 -2.40
CA GLU A 42 -2.31 20.17 -1.83
C GLU A 42 -3.57 19.73 -2.58
N GLY A 43 -4.52 19.14 -1.85
CA GLY A 43 -5.72 18.56 -2.45
C GLY A 43 -5.36 17.53 -3.53
N ALA A 44 -5.88 17.71 -4.73
CA ALA A 44 -5.59 16.84 -5.89
C ALA A 44 -4.33 17.25 -6.67
N TYR A 45 -3.49 18.15 -6.15
CA TYR A 45 -2.28 18.60 -6.83
C TYR A 45 -1.02 18.05 -6.18
N LEU A 46 -0.03 17.72 -7.02
CA LEU A 46 1.35 17.43 -6.64
C LEU A 46 2.28 18.52 -7.18
N THR A 47 3.35 18.80 -6.46
CA THR A 47 4.43 19.72 -6.86
C THR A 47 5.73 18.94 -6.96
N ASP A 48 6.48 19.10 -8.05
CA ASP A 48 7.79 18.47 -8.20
C ASP A 48 8.94 19.35 -7.66
N ALA A 49 10.16 18.82 -7.66
CA ALA A 49 11.36 19.51 -7.17
C ALA A 49 11.70 20.77 -7.98
N ASP A 50 11.27 20.84 -9.24
CA ASP A 50 11.40 22.03 -10.08
C ASP A 50 10.30 23.07 -9.81
N GLY A 51 9.33 22.77 -8.94
CA GLY A 51 8.22 23.65 -8.57
C GLY A 51 7.01 23.58 -9.51
N ASN A 52 6.99 22.65 -10.47
CA ASN A 52 5.86 22.47 -11.39
C ASN A 52 4.70 21.78 -10.67
N ARG A 53 3.47 22.24 -10.95
CA ARG A 53 2.24 21.69 -10.36
C ARG A 53 1.50 20.79 -11.35
N PHE A 54 1.04 19.64 -10.86
CA PHE A 54 0.33 18.62 -11.64
C PHE A 54 -0.96 18.22 -10.94
N ILE A 55 -2.00 17.92 -11.71
CA ILE A 55 -3.19 17.24 -11.20
C ILE A 55 -2.83 15.76 -11.04
N ASP A 56 -3.03 15.22 -9.85
CA ASP A 56 -2.90 13.81 -9.54
C ASP A 56 -4.17 13.06 -9.98
N CYS A 57 -4.18 12.64 -11.24
CA CYS A 57 -5.29 11.90 -11.83
C CYS A 57 -5.39 10.44 -11.34
N LEU A 58 -4.52 9.99 -10.44
CA LEU A 58 -4.49 8.61 -9.93
C LEU A 58 -4.67 8.52 -8.40
N SER A 59 -4.73 9.66 -7.70
CA SER A 59 -4.71 9.70 -6.23
C SER A 59 -3.53 8.90 -5.66
N GLY A 60 -2.33 9.18 -6.18
CA GLY A 60 -1.11 8.44 -5.92
C GLY A 60 -1.17 7.07 -6.58
N LEU A 61 -1.41 6.05 -5.76
CA LEU A 61 -1.67 4.68 -6.21
C LEU A 61 -3.06 4.27 -5.75
N TRP A 62 -4.08 4.99 -6.23
CA TRP A 62 -5.51 4.74 -5.95
C TRP A 62 -5.90 4.90 -4.47
N ASN A 63 -5.07 5.54 -3.65
CA ASN A 63 -5.16 5.48 -2.18
C ASN A 63 -5.27 6.84 -1.50
N ASN A 64 -4.82 7.93 -2.12
CA ASN A 64 -4.86 9.27 -1.52
C ASN A 64 -6.24 9.93 -1.66
N THR A 65 -7.29 9.25 -1.20
CA THR A 65 -8.70 9.64 -1.44
C THR A 65 -9.12 10.91 -0.72
N ALA A 66 -8.48 11.26 0.39
CA ALA A 66 -8.72 12.50 1.13
C ALA A 66 -7.96 13.71 0.56
N GLY A 67 -7.07 13.48 -0.41
CA GLY A 67 -6.18 14.48 -0.98
C GLY A 67 -4.97 14.81 -0.09
N ASN A 68 -4.00 15.52 -0.66
CA ASN A 68 -2.79 15.95 0.05
C ASN A 68 -3.06 17.14 0.99
N GLY A 69 -2.22 17.30 2.02
CA GLY A 69 -2.23 18.49 2.90
C GLY A 69 -3.33 18.51 3.97
N ARG A 70 -3.87 17.35 4.36
CA ARG A 70 -4.93 17.26 5.38
C ARG A 70 -4.38 17.43 6.80
N HIS A 71 -4.41 18.66 7.31
CA HIS A 71 -3.96 18.98 8.68
C HIS A 71 -4.66 18.15 9.75
N GLU A 72 -5.97 17.88 9.61
CA GLU A 72 -6.74 17.04 10.53
C GLU A 72 -6.13 15.63 10.71
N LEU A 73 -5.64 15.02 9.63
CA LEU A 73 -4.99 13.70 9.68
C LEU A 73 -3.60 13.79 10.29
N ALA A 74 -2.84 14.84 9.96
CA ALA A 74 -1.51 15.09 10.53
C ALA A 74 -1.60 15.32 12.04
N ASP A 75 -2.56 16.10 12.51
CA ASP A 75 -2.78 16.40 13.92
C ASP A 75 -3.22 15.15 14.69
N ALA A 76 -4.14 14.35 14.13
CA ALA A 76 -4.57 13.09 14.72
C ALA A 76 -3.41 12.10 14.88
N ALA A 77 -2.60 11.93 13.83
CA ALA A 77 -1.40 11.07 13.89
C ALA A 77 -0.38 11.61 14.90
N SER A 78 -0.10 12.91 14.87
CA SER A 78 0.88 13.54 15.76
C SER A 78 0.49 13.42 17.22
N LYS A 79 -0.79 13.62 17.54
CA LYS A 79 -1.33 13.40 18.89
C LYS A 79 -1.11 11.96 19.34
N GLN A 80 -1.55 10.99 18.53
CA GLN A 80 -1.40 9.56 18.88
C GLN A 80 0.07 9.18 19.04
N MET A 81 0.99 9.66 18.19
CA MET A 81 2.42 9.36 18.29
C MET A 81 3.07 9.92 19.55
N ARG A 82 2.61 11.08 20.05
CA ARG A 82 3.07 11.65 21.33
C ARG A 82 2.57 10.86 22.53
N GLU A 83 1.33 10.35 22.46
CA GLU A 83 0.75 9.50 23.51
C GLU A 83 1.39 8.10 23.52
N MET A 84 1.49 7.48 22.33
CA MET A 84 2.04 6.15 22.11
C MET A 84 2.31 5.92 20.62
N GLY A 85 3.59 5.87 20.24
CA GLY A 85 4.01 5.63 18.86
C GLY A 85 3.71 4.21 18.35
N PHE A 86 3.79 3.19 19.22
CA PHE A 86 3.48 1.82 18.86
C PHE A 86 3.21 0.96 20.10
N ALA A 87 2.18 0.12 20.03
CA ALA A 87 2.00 -1.05 20.89
C ALA A 87 1.46 -2.20 20.06
N SER A 88 1.97 -3.41 20.31
CA SER A 88 1.53 -4.61 19.60
C SER A 88 0.12 -5.02 20.03
N GLY A 89 -0.67 -5.52 19.08
CA GLY A 89 -1.95 -6.21 19.34
C GLY A 89 -1.80 -7.70 19.68
N TYR A 90 -0.58 -8.19 19.88
CA TYR A 90 -0.33 -9.59 20.20
C TYR A 90 -0.77 -9.93 21.64
N THR A 91 -1.12 -11.20 21.85
CA THR A 91 -1.29 -11.84 23.16
C THR A 91 -2.01 -10.98 24.21
N GLY A 92 -3.30 -10.74 23.99
CA GLY A 92 -4.16 -10.04 24.96
C GLY A 92 -3.95 -8.52 25.05
N SER A 93 -3.10 -7.95 24.21
CA SER A 93 -2.87 -6.50 24.13
C SER A 93 -3.68 -5.86 23.01
N THR A 94 -4.04 -4.59 23.18
CA THR A 94 -4.74 -3.79 22.18
C THR A 94 -4.51 -2.31 22.44
N ASN A 95 -5.09 -1.44 21.63
CA ASN A 95 -5.17 -0.01 21.87
C ASN A 95 -6.56 0.56 21.53
N PRO A 96 -6.96 1.69 22.13
CA PRO A 96 -8.29 2.27 21.90
C PRO A 96 -8.60 2.55 20.42
N ARG A 97 -7.62 3.02 19.64
CA ARG A 97 -7.83 3.39 18.22
C ARG A 97 -8.10 2.19 17.33
N ALA A 98 -7.49 1.04 17.62
CA ALA A 98 -7.79 -0.21 16.92
C ALA A 98 -9.21 -0.71 17.22
N ILE A 99 -9.68 -0.56 18.47
CA ILE A 99 -11.05 -0.92 18.88
C ILE A 99 -12.06 -0.02 18.16
N GLU A 100 -11.91 1.30 18.26
CA GLU A 100 -12.79 2.28 17.63
C GLU A 100 -12.84 2.13 16.11
N LEU A 101 -11.69 1.81 15.47
CA LEU A 101 -11.66 1.52 14.04
C LEU A 101 -12.45 0.26 13.69
N ALA A 102 -12.33 -0.82 14.48
CA ALA A 102 -13.09 -2.04 14.25
C ALA A 102 -14.61 -1.82 14.39
N GLU A 103 -15.03 -1.05 15.38
CA GLU A 103 -16.44 -0.64 15.55
C GLU A 103 -16.92 0.17 14.34
N ARG A 104 -16.13 1.17 13.93
CA ARG A 104 -16.48 2.01 12.79
C ARG A 104 -16.57 1.23 11.47
N LEU A 105 -15.73 0.22 11.30
CA LEU A 105 -15.79 -0.68 10.15
C LEU A 105 -17.06 -1.54 10.18
N ALA A 106 -17.46 -2.05 11.34
CA ALA A 106 -18.70 -2.82 11.48
C ALA A 106 -19.92 -2.00 11.01
N ASP A 107 -19.99 -0.72 11.36
CA ASP A 107 -21.09 0.19 10.97
C ASP A 107 -21.23 0.39 9.45
N VAL A 108 -20.12 0.36 8.71
CA VAL A 108 -20.11 0.69 7.27
C VAL A 108 -20.06 -0.54 6.36
N THR A 109 -19.81 -1.72 6.92
CA THR A 109 -19.79 -2.98 6.18
C THR A 109 -21.14 -3.70 6.21
N TYR A 110 -21.26 -4.80 5.47
CA TYR A 110 -22.49 -5.60 5.48
C TYR A 110 -22.80 -6.15 6.89
N PRO A 111 -24.08 -6.31 7.28
CA PRO A 111 -24.46 -6.72 8.64
C PRO A 111 -23.84 -8.02 9.16
N ASN A 112 -23.37 -8.90 8.25
CA ASN A 112 -22.72 -10.16 8.58
C ASN A 112 -21.18 -10.08 8.67
N ILE A 113 -20.58 -8.89 8.55
CA ILE A 113 -19.14 -8.64 8.65
C ILE A 113 -18.89 -7.81 9.91
N ASN A 114 -18.49 -8.46 11.01
CA ASN A 114 -18.33 -7.82 12.32
C ASN A 114 -16.96 -8.04 12.97
N HIS A 115 -16.03 -8.69 12.27
CA HIS A 115 -14.71 -9.04 12.79
C HIS A 115 -13.63 -8.69 11.78
N PHE A 116 -12.59 -8.01 12.24
CA PHE A 116 -11.57 -7.41 11.39
C PHE A 116 -10.17 -7.80 11.86
N TYR A 117 -9.34 -8.23 10.91
CA TYR A 117 -7.91 -8.41 11.09
C TYR A 117 -7.20 -7.33 10.29
N LEU A 118 -6.52 -6.41 10.98
CA LEU A 118 -5.89 -5.23 10.36
C LEU A 118 -4.48 -5.57 9.85
N THR A 119 -4.10 -4.98 8.72
CA THR A 119 -2.79 -5.12 8.08
C THR A 119 -2.29 -3.76 7.58
N SER A 120 -1.05 -3.70 7.12
CA SER A 120 -0.43 -2.46 6.64
C SER A 120 -0.55 -2.25 5.12
N GLY A 121 -1.01 -3.26 4.38
CA GLY A 121 -1.25 -3.14 2.93
C GLY A 121 -2.09 -4.27 2.34
N GLY A 122 -2.54 -4.08 1.11
CA GLY A 122 -3.45 -5.02 0.43
C GLY A 122 -2.87 -6.42 0.18
N GLY A 123 -1.56 -6.53 -0.07
CA GLY A 123 -0.89 -7.83 -0.21
C GLY A 123 -0.94 -8.65 1.08
N GLU A 124 -0.66 -8.04 2.23
CA GLU A 124 -0.79 -8.68 3.54
C GLU A 124 -2.23 -9.08 3.84
N SER A 125 -3.21 -8.26 3.45
CA SER A 125 -4.63 -8.60 3.57
C SER A 125 -4.99 -9.82 2.73
N THR A 126 -4.53 -9.89 1.48
CA THR A 126 -4.75 -11.05 0.59
C THR A 126 -4.12 -12.33 1.17
N ASP A 127 -2.85 -12.28 1.59
CA ASP A 127 -2.16 -13.43 2.19
C ASP A 127 -2.91 -13.89 3.46
N SER A 128 -3.36 -12.96 4.29
CA SER A 128 -4.16 -13.25 5.50
C SER A 128 -5.51 -13.87 5.17
N ASN A 129 -6.20 -13.39 4.13
CA ASN A 129 -7.46 -13.96 3.65
C ASN A 129 -7.31 -15.40 3.14
N ILE A 130 -6.25 -15.67 2.37
CA ILE A 130 -5.94 -17.04 1.89
C ILE A 130 -5.67 -17.97 3.07
N LYS A 131 -4.89 -17.51 4.06
CA LYS A 131 -4.62 -18.28 5.29
C LYS A 131 -5.91 -18.54 6.08
N MET A 132 -6.75 -17.52 6.26
CA MET A 132 -8.02 -17.62 6.98
C MET A 132 -8.98 -18.60 6.31
N ALA A 133 -9.12 -18.54 4.98
CA ALA A 133 -9.98 -19.46 4.23
C ALA A 133 -9.52 -20.92 4.36
N ARG A 134 -8.21 -21.17 4.26
CA ARG A 134 -7.63 -22.52 4.46
C ARG A 134 -7.81 -23.00 5.91
N TYR A 135 -7.56 -22.12 6.88
CA TYR A 135 -7.77 -22.42 8.31
C TYR A 135 -9.23 -22.81 8.58
N TYR A 136 -10.17 -22.01 8.09
CA TYR A 136 -11.60 -22.28 8.22
C TYR A 136 -11.98 -23.67 7.73
N TRP A 137 -11.55 -24.06 6.52
CA TRP A 137 -11.89 -25.38 5.97
C TRP A 137 -11.21 -26.52 6.72
N LYS A 138 -9.99 -26.31 7.25
CA LYS A 138 -9.33 -27.29 8.11
C LYS A 138 -10.11 -27.53 9.40
N VAL A 139 -10.57 -26.46 10.06
CA VAL A 139 -11.44 -26.55 11.26
C VAL A 139 -12.78 -27.20 10.94
N LYS A 140 -13.31 -27.02 9.73
CA LYS A 140 -14.53 -27.69 9.25
C LYS A 140 -14.31 -29.14 8.79
N GLY A 141 -13.15 -29.74 9.05
CA GLY A 141 -12.86 -31.14 8.70
C GLY A 141 -12.62 -31.38 7.20
N LYS A 142 -12.30 -30.33 6.42
CA LYS A 142 -12.01 -30.41 4.99
C LYS A 142 -10.58 -29.92 4.69
N PRO A 143 -9.54 -30.60 5.20
CA PRO A 143 -8.15 -30.14 5.12
C PRO A 143 -7.63 -30.01 3.67
N GLU A 144 -8.15 -30.81 2.74
CA GLU A 144 -7.76 -30.79 1.32
C GLU A 144 -8.34 -29.61 0.53
N LYS A 145 -9.22 -28.79 1.15
CA LYS A 145 -9.86 -27.66 0.47
C LYS A 145 -8.95 -26.42 0.51
N THR A 146 -7.89 -26.47 -0.29
CA THR A 146 -6.78 -25.48 -0.31
C THR A 146 -6.74 -24.59 -1.53
N LYS A 147 -7.44 -24.97 -2.61
CA LYS A 147 -7.41 -24.26 -3.90
C LYS A 147 -7.98 -22.85 -3.81
N VAL A 148 -7.29 -21.88 -4.41
CA VAL A 148 -7.72 -20.48 -4.54
C VAL A 148 -8.03 -20.21 -6.01
N ILE A 149 -9.24 -19.72 -6.28
CA ILE A 149 -9.67 -19.36 -7.63
C ILE A 149 -9.60 -17.83 -7.75
N SER A 150 -8.81 -17.34 -8.69
CA SER A 150 -8.74 -15.93 -9.05
C SER A 150 -9.12 -15.72 -10.53
N ARG A 151 -9.01 -14.49 -11.03
CA ARG A 151 -9.42 -14.12 -12.39
C ARG A 151 -8.23 -13.64 -13.19
N ILE A 152 -8.24 -13.92 -14.49
CA ILE A 152 -7.34 -13.28 -15.46
C ILE A 152 -7.54 -11.76 -15.37
N TRP A 153 -6.43 -11.01 -15.36
CA TRP A 153 -6.37 -9.55 -15.11
C TRP A 153 -6.79 -9.08 -13.70
N GLY A 154 -7.03 -9.98 -12.75
CA GLY A 154 -7.19 -9.61 -11.34
C GLY A 154 -5.85 -9.20 -10.70
N TYR A 155 -5.83 -8.16 -9.88
CA TYR A 155 -4.66 -7.78 -9.08
C TYR A 155 -4.96 -7.95 -7.60
N HIS A 156 -4.12 -8.72 -6.89
CA HIS A 156 -4.30 -9.04 -5.47
C HIS A 156 -3.08 -8.66 -4.61
N GLY A 157 -2.04 -8.09 -5.22
CA GLY A 157 -0.77 -7.75 -4.58
C GLY A 157 0.39 -8.58 -5.10
N VAL A 158 1.57 -8.32 -4.54
CA VAL A 158 2.86 -8.92 -4.94
C VAL A 158 3.61 -9.61 -3.78
N THR A 159 2.99 -9.76 -2.61
CA THR A 159 3.43 -10.76 -1.62
C THR A 159 3.27 -12.15 -2.20
N PHE A 160 4.02 -13.15 -1.72
CA PHE A 160 4.18 -14.40 -2.48
C PHE A 160 2.85 -15.13 -2.77
N ALA A 161 1.93 -15.24 -1.80
CA ALA A 161 0.62 -15.85 -2.03
C ALA A 161 -0.31 -14.92 -2.83
N ALA A 162 -0.32 -13.62 -2.56
CA ALA A 162 -1.06 -12.64 -3.34
C ALA A 162 -0.65 -12.57 -4.82
N MET A 163 0.65 -12.66 -5.10
CA MET A 163 1.23 -12.71 -6.45
C MET A 163 0.73 -13.94 -7.20
N CYS A 164 0.63 -15.09 -6.52
CA CYS A 164 0.05 -16.30 -7.11
C CYS A 164 -1.43 -16.13 -7.48
N ALA A 165 -2.17 -15.37 -6.67
CA ALA A 165 -3.57 -15.02 -6.96
C ALA A 165 -3.71 -13.91 -8.01
N THR A 166 -2.73 -13.01 -8.16
CA THR A 166 -2.72 -11.97 -9.21
C THR A 166 -2.71 -12.62 -10.59
N GLY A 167 -3.66 -12.24 -11.45
CA GLY A 167 -3.94 -12.74 -12.79
C GLY A 167 -3.23 -11.98 -13.93
N ILE A 168 -2.15 -11.27 -13.63
CA ILE A 168 -1.45 -10.37 -14.57
C ILE A 168 -0.03 -10.91 -14.82
N ALA A 169 0.23 -11.39 -16.03
CA ALA A 169 1.41 -12.22 -16.35
C ALA A 169 2.79 -11.61 -16.03
N PRO A 170 3.04 -10.30 -16.25
CA PRO A 170 4.30 -9.67 -15.88
C PRO A 170 4.72 -9.81 -14.41
N TYR A 171 3.79 -10.10 -13.49
CA TYR A 171 4.12 -10.29 -12.07
C TYR A 171 4.67 -11.67 -11.71
N TRP A 172 4.78 -12.62 -12.66
CA TRP A 172 5.16 -14.01 -12.32
C TRP A 172 6.54 -14.42 -12.82
N GLY A 173 6.93 -14.02 -14.03
CA GLY A 173 7.98 -14.72 -14.80
C GLY A 173 9.32 -14.90 -14.09
N MET A 174 9.76 -13.90 -13.31
CA MET A 174 11.02 -13.95 -12.56
C MET A 174 10.91 -14.56 -11.15
N PHE A 175 9.70 -14.93 -10.73
CA PHE A 175 9.36 -15.40 -9.38
C PHE A 175 8.71 -16.78 -9.35
N GLU A 176 8.59 -17.45 -10.50
CA GLU A 176 8.19 -18.86 -10.58
C GLU A 176 9.24 -19.77 -9.88
N PRO A 177 8.84 -20.92 -9.31
CA PRO A 177 7.50 -21.52 -9.39
C PRO A 177 6.49 -20.91 -8.41
N ARG A 178 5.25 -20.69 -8.89
CA ARG A 178 4.12 -20.28 -8.06
C ARG A 178 3.65 -21.39 -7.11
N ILE A 179 2.96 -20.99 -6.03
CA ILE A 179 2.32 -21.90 -5.09
C ILE A 179 1.22 -22.70 -5.83
N PRO A 180 1.22 -24.05 -5.78
CA PRO A 180 0.15 -24.85 -6.36
C PRO A 180 -1.21 -24.66 -5.66
N GLY A 181 -2.28 -24.87 -6.43
CA GLY A 181 -3.67 -24.76 -5.96
C GLY A 181 -4.17 -23.33 -6.07
#